data_AF-A0A0F9VRG8-F1
#
_entry.id   AF-A0A0F9VRG8-F1
#
_cell.length_a   1.000
_cell.length_b   1.000
_cell.length_c   1.000
_cell.angle_alpha   90.00
_cell.angle_beta   90.00
_cell.angle_gamma   90.00
#
_symmetry.space_group_name_H-M   'P 1'
#
loop_
_entity.id
_entity.type
_entity.pdbx_description
1 polymer ?
#
loop_
_entity_poly.entity_id
_entity_poly.type
_entity_poly.pdbx_seq_one_letter_code
_entity_poly.pdbx_strand_id
1 'polypeptide(L)'
;MLGNLIGGFIVIIVGVTLIPTVADNVALAQTNGSGSIGGVGANVTGASATILNLVTLFFALGIMSAGVALTVGGLKNAGIM
;
A
#
# COMPACT_ATOMS: atom_id res chain seq x y z
N MET A 1 11.89 22.95 -6.94
CA MET A 1 10.81 23.34 -6.02
C MET A 1 9.49 22.67 -6.38
N LEU A 2 8.89 22.99 -7.53
CA LEU A 2 7.62 22.40 -7.97
C LEU A 2 7.67 20.87 -8.17
N GLY A 3 8.83 20.32 -8.57
CA GLY A 3 9.00 18.87 -8.77
C GLY A 3 8.81 18.01 -7.53
N ASN A 4 9.17 18.49 -6.32
CA ASN A 4 8.92 17.76 -5.07
C ASN A 4 7.45 17.84 -4.64
N LEU A 5 6.82 19.00 -4.85
CA LEU A 5 5.40 19.20 -4.53
C LEU A 5 4.50 18.34 -5.44
N ILE A 6 4.78 18.38 -6.75
CA ILE A 6 4.11 17.54 -7.75
C ILE A 6 4.47 16.06 -7.56
N GLY A 7 5.71 15.75 -7.17
CA GLY A 7 6.13 14.40 -6.84
C GLY A 7 5.31 13.77 -5.71
N GLY A 8 5.03 14.52 -4.64
CA GLY A 8 4.14 14.05 -3.56
C GLY A 8 2.72 13.76 -4.04
N PHE A 9 2.17 14.59 -4.92
CA PHE A 9 0.83 14.38 -5.48
C PHE A 9 0.76 13.17 -6.43
N ILE A 10 1.79 12.98 -7.26
CA ILE A 10 1.92 11.82 -8.15
C ILE A 10 2.03 10.53 -7.34
N VAL A 11 2.83 10.51 -6.27
CA VAL A 11 2.97 9.33 -5.40
C VAL A 11 1.62 8.93 -4.80
N ILE A 12 0.80 9.89 -4.38
CA ILE A 12 -0.55 9.60 -3.87
C ILE A 12 -1.44 9.02 -4.98
N ILE A 13 -1.50 9.64 -6.17
CA ILE A 13 -2.34 9.16 -7.27
C ILE A 13 -1.94 7.74 -7.73
N VAL A 14 -0.65 7.54 -7.99
CA VAL A 14 -0.11 6.26 -8.45
C VAL A 14 -0.30 5.20 -7.37
N GLY A 15 -0.01 5.53 -6.11
CA GLY A 15 -0.21 4.64 -4.98
C GLY A 15 -1.67 4.22 -4.80
N VAL A 16 -2.62 5.16 -4.88
CA VAL A 16 -4.07 4.85 -4.80
C VAL A 16 -4.50 3.95 -5.96
N THR A 17 -3.97 4.16 -7.16
CA THR A 17 -4.26 3.33 -8.33
C THR A 17 -3.72 1.89 -8.17
N LEU A 18 -2.69 1.69 -7.35
CA LEU A 18 -2.10 0.39 -7.05
C LEU A 18 -2.80 -0.34 -5.88
N ILE A 19 -3.69 0.32 -5.11
CA ILE A 19 -4.42 -0.31 -4.00
C ILE A 19 -5.22 -1.55 -4.44
N PRO A 20 -5.97 -1.54 -5.57
CA PRO A 20 -6.69 -2.73 -6.04
C PRO A 20 -5.76 -3.91 -6.29
N THR A 21 -4.61 -3.66 -6.93
CA THR A 21 -3.60 -4.70 -7.18
C THR A 21 -3.08 -5.29 -5.86
N VAL A 22 -2.82 -4.48 -4.84
CA VAL A 22 -2.41 -4.98 -3.52
C VAL A 22 -3.53 -5.77 -2.85
N ALA A 23 -4.77 -5.30 -2.96
CA ALA A 23 -5.94 -6.00 -2.41
C ALA A 23 -6.15 -7.37 -3.08
N ASP A 24 -5.99 -7.46 -4.41
CA ASP A 24 -6.08 -8.72 -5.15
C ASP A 24 -4.98 -9.69 -4.72
N ASN A 25 -3.75 -9.22 -4.50
CA ASN A 25 -2.67 -10.05 -3.98
C ASN A 25 -2.93 -10.53 -2.55
N VAL A 26 -3.55 -9.70 -1.70
CA VAL A 26 -3.96 -10.10 -0.35
C VAL A 26 -5.10 -11.13 -0.39
N ALA A 27 -6.07 -10.95 -1.28
CA ALA A 27 -7.15 -11.92 -1.49
C ALA A 27 -6.60 -13.26 -2.00
N LEU A 28 -5.69 -13.22 -2.98
CA LEU A 28 -4.97 -14.40 -3.45
C LEU A 28 -4.17 -15.06 -2.34
N ALA A 29 -3.50 -14.31 -1.47
CA ALA A 29 -2.76 -14.88 -0.33
C ALA A 29 -3.68 -15.57 0.70
N GLN A 30 -4.93 -15.11 0.84
CA GLN A 30 -5.94 -15.77 1.66
C GLN A 30 -6.49 -17.04 0.99
N THR A 31 -6.70 -17.00 -0.34
CA THR A 31 -7.28 -18.11 -1.09
C THR A 31 -6.26 -19.15 -1.56
N ASN A 32 -4.97 -18.83 -1.66
CA ASN A 32 -3.91 -19.72 -2.15
C ASN A 32 -3.44 -20.78 -1.12
N GLY A 33 -4.19 -20.99 -0.04
CA GLY A 33 -4.28 -22.36 0.53
C GLY A 33 -5.46 -23.16 -0.04
N SER A 34 -5.85 -22.89 -1.27
CA SER A 34 -6.87 -23.60 -2.05
C SER A 34 -6.53 -23.58 -3.55
N GLY A 35 -5.23 -23.75 -3.87
CA GLY A 35 -4.77 -24.13 -5.19
C GLY A 35 -4.56 -25.64 -5.22
N SER A 36 -5.52 -26.36 -5.80
CA SER A 36 -5.57 -27.81 -5.94
C SER A 36 -4.32 -28.42 -6.60
N ILE A 37 -3.34 -28.80 -5.79
CA ILE A 37 -2.57 -30.04 -5.92
C ILE A 37 -2.43 -30.61 -4.49
N GLY A 38 -3.46 -31.30 -4.01
CA GLY A 38 -3.42 -32.03 -2.74
C GLY A 38 -3.71 -31.22 -1.47
N GLY A 39 -4.99 -30.89 -1.22
CA GLY A 39 -5.59 -30.95 0.13
C GLY A 39 -4.95 -30.20 1.32
N VAL A 40 -4.13 -29.18 1.13
CA VAL A 40 -3.63 -28.34 2.24
C VAL A 40 -4.50 -27.09 2.32
N GLY A 41 -5.24 -26.92 3.42
CA GLY A 41 -6.09 -25.75 3.67
C GLY A 41 -5.30 -24.43 3.70
N ALA A 42 -6.03 -23.30 3.80
CA ALA A 42 -5.49 -21.94 3.95
C ALA A 42 -4.16 -21.93 4.73
N ASN A 43 -3.03 -21.64 4.06
CA ASN A 43 -1.71 -21.65 4.69
C ASN A 43 -1.57 -20.50 5.72
N VAL A 44 -2.38 -19.46 5.57
CA VAL A 44 -2.42 -18.30 6.46
C VAL A 44 -3.72 -18.33 7.26
N THR A 45 -3.64 -18.80 8.51
CA THR A 45 -4.80 -18.98 9.40
C THR A 45 -4.58 -18.34 10.78
N GLY A 46 -5.68 -18.02 11.46
CA GLY A 46 -5.64 -17.41 12.80
C GLY A 46 -5.13 -15.96 12.76
N ALA A 47 -4.19 -15.62 13.65
CA ALA A 47 -3.67 -14.26 13.79
C ALA A 47 -2.98 -13.74 12.50
N SER A 48 -2.36 -14.62 11.71
CA SER A 48 -1.69 -14.25 10.47
C SER A 48 -2.65 -13.81 9.35
N ALA A 49 -3.88 -14.37 9.33
CA ALA A 49 -4.94 -13.94 8.40
C ALA A 49 -5.44 -12.53 8.72
N THR A 50 -5.45 -12.16 10.01
CA THR A 50 -5.82 -10.81 10.44
C THR A 50 -4.74 -9.80 10.02
N ILE A 51 -3.46 -10.15 10.18
CA ILE A 51 -2.33 -9.33 9.75
C ILE A 51 -2.34 -9.13 8.23
N LEU A 52 -2.66 -10.18 7.44
CA LEU A 52 -2.81 -10.06 5.99
C LEU A 52 -3.88 -9.04 5.59
N ASN A 53 -5.04 -9.03 6.25
CA ASN A 53 -6.12 -8.08 5.97
C ASN A 53 -5.71 -6.62 6.27
N LEU A 54 -4.79 -6.42 7.21
CA LEU A 54 -4.27 -5.09 7.55
C LEU A 54 -3.23 -4.57 6.54
N VAL A 55 -2.69 -5.42 5.66
CA VAL A 55 -1.64 -5.03 4.68
C VAL A 55 -2.13 -3.94 3.73
N THR A 56 -3.37 -4.02 3.26
CA THR A 56 -3.96 -2.98 2.39
C THR A 56 -4.05 -1.63 3.11
N LEU A 57 -4.37 -1.65 4.40
CA LEU A 57 -4.43 -0.46 5.25
C LEU A 57 -3.03 0.14 5.47
N PHE A 58 -2.03 -0.70 5.77
CA PHE A 58 -0.64 -0.26 5.91
C PHE A 58 -0.07 0.30 4.60
N PHE A 59 -0.44 -0.27 3.46
CA PHE A 59 -0.06 0.26 2.15
C PHE A 59 -0.66 1.66 1.91
N ALA A 60 -1.95 1.85 2.20
CA ALA A 60 -2.60 3.15 2.09
C ALA A 60 -1.98 4.22 3.02
N LEU A 61 -1.69 3.85 4.27
CA LEU A 61 -0.97 4.72 5.22
C LEU A 61 0.46 5.03 4.76
N GLY A 62 1.15 4.05 4.18
CA GLY A 62 2.50 4.21 3.64
C GLY A 62 2.56 5.21 2.49
N ILE A 63 1.62 5.13 1.54
CA ILE A 63 1.53 6.08 0.43
C ILE A 63 1.22 7.49 0.94
N MET A 64 0.29 7.63 1.89
CA MET A 64 -0.03 8.92 2.49
C MET A 64 1.18 9.54 3.19
N SER A 65 1.92 8.77 3.99
CA SER A 65 3.11 9.28 4.67
C SER A 65 4.24 9.66 3.71
N ALA A 66 4.48 8.86 2.66
CA ALA A 66 5.45 9.17 1.63
C ALA A 66 5.06 10.41 0.81
N GLY A 67 3.79 10.53 0.42
CA GLY A 67 3.26 11.69 -0.29
C GLY A 67 3.40 12.97 0.51
N VAL A 68 2.99 12.96 1.79
CA VAL A 68 3.11 14.11 2.69
C VAL A 68 4.57 14.50 2.91
N ALA A 69 5.49 13.54 3.11
CA ALA A 69 6.90 13.83 3.29
C ALA A 69 7.51 14.58 2.07
N LEU A 70 7.15 14.16 0.86
CA LEU A 70 7.60 14.81 -0.38
C LEU A 70 6.99 16.19 -0.57
N THR A 71 5.69 16.34 -0.28
CA THR A 71 4.98 17.64 -0.31
C THR A 71 5.58 18.61 0.70
N VAL A 72 5.81 18.19 1.95
CA VAL A 72 6.42 19.02 3.00
C VAL A 72 7.86 19.40 2.64
N GLY A 73 8.67 18.47 2.12
CA GLY A 73 10.02 18.77 1.64
C GLY A 73 10.01 19.76 0.47
N GLY A 74 9.04 19.63 -0.45
CA GLY A 74 8.84 20.59 -1.53
C GLY A 74 8.44 21.97 -1.04
N LEU A 75 7.60 22.03 0.00
CA LEU A 75 7.11 23.27 0.60
C LEU A 75 8.22 24.00 1.37
N LYS A 76 9.05 23.28 2.13
CA LYS A 76 10.25 23.84 2.79
C LYS A 76 11.24 24.42 1.79
N ASN A 77 11.53 23.69 0.72
CA ASN A 77 12.43 24.19 -0.31
C ASN A 77 11.84 25.38 -1.09
N ALA A 78 10.51 25.56 -1.09
CA ALA A 78 9.85 26.72 -1.69
C ALA A 78 9.85 27.98 -0.77
N GLY A 79 10.38 27.88 0.46
CA GLY A 79 10.50 29.03 1.39
C GLY A 79 9.19 29.49 2.02
N ILE A 80 8.11 28.70 1.89
CA ILE A 80 6.81 28.97 2.51
C ILE A 80 6.63 28.23 3.84
N MET A 81 7.53 27.27 4.15
CA MET A 81 7.75 26.65 5.45
C MET A 81 9.23 26.56 5.77
#